data_AF-A0ABD1U3F4-F1
#
_entry.id   AF-A0ABD1U3F4-F1
#
_cell.length_a   1.000
_cell.length_b   1.000
_cell.length_c   1.000
_cell.angle_alpha   90.00
_cell.angle_beta   90.00
_cell.angle_gamma   90.00
#
_symmetry.space_group_name_H-M   'P 1'
#
loop_
_entity.id
_entity.type
_entity.pdbx_description
1 polymer ?
#
loop_
_entity_poly.entity_id
_entity_poly.type
_entity_poly.pdbx_seq_one_letter_code
_entity_poly.pdbx_strand_id
1 'polypeptide(L)'
;MRFQPIEGALVSTVVVAAAAVGGVGLRGLMVEFLELDESAAWTAEMRLTVVDLMARDKELTGRRRREEEEEEKMERGGIEEKLGEKELRQSVDEVSNLALDIGGSLIKMVYFSSNSGSSVDDQVHGSANGDSNHSVLSGRLHFEKFETRKIDDWIGYLSSKQFRQYGAQCNQAPASDKNIIKATGGGAFKFADLLKEKLGIILDKEDEMDCLVTGANFLLKAVHNEAFTYMDGQKEYVQIDQIDLYPYLLVNIGSGVSMIKVDSDSKFERVSGTSVGGGTFLGLGKLLTKCKSFDDLLELSHQGNNRVIDMLVGDIYGGMDYSKIGLTSTAIASSFGKAISKERELEDYRPEDMARSLLRMISNNIGQIAYLNALRFGLKRIFFGGFFIRGHAYTMDTISVAVNFWSKGDAKAMFLRHEGFLGALGAFMSYEKNDPADEASHQLVKQFPNSSYCIEDRVQSSDSTYASDNGCIECRLQVAK
;
A
#
# COMPACT_ATOMS: atom_id res chain seq x y z
N MET A 1 7.15 -62.33 36.02
CA MET A 1 7.28 -61.06 36.77
C MET A 1 6.15 -60.15 36.34
N ARG A 2 5.29 -59.76 37.30
CA ARG A 2 4.26 -58.74 37.11
C ARG A 2 4.95 -57.39 36.94
N PHE A 3 4.60 -56.61 35.92
CA PHE A 3 4.79 -55.16 35.95
C PHE A 3 3.50 -54.54 36.50
N GLN A 4 3.63 -53.76 37.58
CA GLN A 4 2.53 -52.98 38.18
C GLN A 4 2.22 -51.75 37.32
N PRO A 5 0.97 -51.27 37.31
CA PRO A 5 0.63 -49.97 36.72
C PRO A 5 0.95 -48.85 37.71
N ILE A 6 1.67 -47.82 37.25
CA ILE A 6 1.79 -46.51 37.89
C ILE A 6 0.67 -45.65 37.27
N GLU A 7 -0.55 -45.71 37.81
CA GLU A 7 -1.16 -44.80 38.81
C GLU A 7 -1.57 -43.41 38.29
N GLY A 8 -2.89 -43.17 38.28
CA GLY A 8 -3.59 -41.95 37.85
C GLY A 8 -3.30 -40.67 38.66
N ALA A 9 -2.32 -40.69 39.57
CA ALA A 9 -1.83 -39.50 40.25
C ALA A 9 -1.08 -38.55 39.30
N LEU A 10 -0.43 -39.08 38.26
CA LEU A 10 0.32 -38.26 37.29
C LEU A 10 -0.62 -37.41 36.42
N VAL A 11 -1.75 -37.98 35.99
CA VAL A 11 -2.75 -37.28 35.16
C VAL A 11 -3.43 -36.17 35.95
N SER A 12 -3.74 -36.41 37.23
CA SER A 12 -4.33 -35.39 38.11
C SER A 12 -3.37 -34.20 38.32
N THR A 13 -2.07 -34.46 38.43
CA THR A 13 -1.05 -33.42 38.61
C THR A 13 -0.85 -32.57 37.34
N VAL A 14 -0.92 -33.18 36.15
CA VAL A 14 -0.78 -32.45 34.87
C VAL A 14 -1.99 -31.55 34.59
N VAL A 15 -3.21 -31.99 34.92
CA VAL A 15 -4.42 -31.17 34.74
C VAL A 15 -4.47 -30.01 35.75
N VAL A 16 -4.05 -30.23 37.00
CA VAL A 16 -3.98 -29.15 38.01
C VAL A 16 -2.89 -28.13 37.66
N ALA A 17 -1.75 -28.57 37.10
CA ALA A 17 -0.69 -27.67 36.66
C ALA A 17 -1.11 -26.81 35.45
N ALA A 18 -1.86 -27.37 34.50
CA ALA A 18 -2.36 -26.63 33.33
C ALA A 18 -3.42 -25.57 33.71
N ALA A 19 -4.22 -25.80 34.76
CA ALA A 19 -5.19 -24.82 35.26
C ALA A 19 -4.54 -23.65 36.03
N ALA A 20 -3.34 -23.85 36.59
CA ALA A 20 -2.62 -22.83 37.35
C ALA A 20 -1.80 -21.87 36.45
N VAL A 21 -1.43 -22.29 35.23
CA VAL A 21 -0.67 -21.48 34.27
C VAL A 21 -1.64 -20.93 33.21
N GLY A 22 -2.32 -19.84 33.58
CA GLY A 22 -3.36 -19.22 32.77
C GLY A 22 -2.93 -18.89 31.34
N GLY A 23 -3.79 -19.24 30.37
CA GLY A 23 -3.66 -18.76 28.99
C GLY A 23 -4.37 -19.60 27.93
N VAL A 24 -4.68 -20.88 28.20
CA VAL A 24 -5.32 -21.76 27.21
C VAL A 24 -6.68 -22.22 27.72
N GLY A 25 -7.74 -21.95 26.96
CA GLY A 25 -9.11 -22.32 27.35
C GLY A 25 -9.24 -23.84 27.54
N LEU A 26 -9.67 -24.25 28.74
CA LEU A 26 -9.83 -25.66 29.16
C LEU A 26 -10.67 -26.50 28.18
N ARG A 27 -11.55 -25.86 27.38
CA ARG A 27 -12.34 -26.53 26.34
C ARG A 27 -11.50 -27.14 25.22
N GLY A 28 -10.36 -26.56 24.86
CA GLY A 28 -9.52 -27.06 23.76
C GLY A 28 -8.73 -28.31 24.14
N LEU A 29 -8.07 -28.28 25.30
CA LEU A 29 -7.21 -29.37 25.78
C LEU A 29 -7.97 -30.67 26.12
N MET A 30 -9.24 -30.59 26.53
CA MET A 30 -10.01 -31.79 26.90
C MET A 30 -10.69 -32.49 25.72
N VAL A 31 -10.95 -31.79 24.60
CA VAL A 31 -11.54 -32.43 23.41
C VAL A 31 -10.54 -33.38 22.76
N GLU A 32 -9.26 -33.01 22.69
CA GLU A 32 -8.20 -33.90 22.19
C GLU A 32 -7.94 -35.11 23.11
N PHE A 33 -8.16 -34.99 24.43
CA PHE A 33 -7.97 -36.10 25.36
C PHE A 33 -9.16 -37.07 25.42
N LEU A 34 -10.37 -36.63 25.09
CA LEU A 34 -11.55 -37.50 25.01
C LEU A 34 -11.59 -38.35 23.73
N GLU A 35 -10.89 -37.95 22.67
CA GLU A 35 -10.82 -38.70 21.41
C GLU A 35 -9.70 -39.76 21.37
N LEU A 36 -8.81 -39.82 22.36
CA LEU A 36 -7.58 -40.62 22.28
C LEU A 36 -7.53 -41.93 23.10
N ASP A 37 -8.56 -42.33 23.86
CA ASP A 37 -8.52 -43.64 24.53
C ASP A 37 -9.91 -44.20 24.90
N GLU A 38 -10.41 -45.17 24.12
CA GLU A 38 -11.64 -45.94 24.46
C GLU A 38 -11.42 -47.00 25.57
N SER A 39 -10.21 -47.14 26.12
CA SER A 39 -9.89 -48.21 27.10
C SER A 39 -9.84 -47.78 28.57
N ALA A 40 -9.94 -46.47 28.88
CA ALA A 40 -9.84 -45.98 30.25
C ALA A 40 -11.21 -45.94 30.98
N ALA A 41 -11.42 -46.83 31.94
CA ALA A 41 -12.58 -46.79 32.83
C ALA A 41 -12.48 -45.61 33.82
N TRP A 42 -13.05 -44.46 33.45
CA TRP A 42 -13.16 -43.30 34.34
C TRP A 42 -14.04 -43.63 35.56
N THR A 43 -13.54 -43.40 36.77
CA THR A 43 -14.35 -43.53 37.98
C THR A 43 -15.38 -42.39 38.06
N ALA A 44 -16.54 -42.65 38.69
CA ALA A 44 -17.61 -41.66 38.82
C ALA A 44 -17.15 -40.34 39.50
N GLU A 45 -16.17 -40.44 40.39
CA GLU A 45 -15.57 -39.34 41.15
C GLU A 45 -14.74 -38.39 40.26
N MET A 46 -14.02 -38.94 39.26
CA MET A 46 -13.28 -38.14 38.27
C MET A 46 -14.24 -37.38 37.34
N ARG A 47 -15.36 -37.99 36.94
CA ARG A 47 -16.37 -37.35 36.08
C ARG A 47 -17.05 -36.17 36.80
N LEU A 48 -17.36 -36.32 38.07
CA LEU A 48 -17.92 -35.24 38.91
C LEU A 48 -16.95 -34.06 39.04
N THR A 49 -15.65 -34.34 39.26
CA THR A 49 -14.63 -33.29 39.41
C THR A 49 -14.47 -32.45 38.12
N VAL A 50 -14.52 -33.09 36.95
CA VAL A 50 -14.46 -32.39 35.65
C VAL A 50 -15.69 -31.51 35.43
N VAL A 51 -16.89 -32.01 35.77
CA VAL A 51 -18.13 -31.24 35.64
C VAL A 51 -18.11 -30.00 36.55
N ASP A 52 -17.63 -30.12 37.78
CA ASP A 52 -17.50 -29.00 38.72
C ASP A 52 -16.46 -27.96 38.25
N LEU A 53 -15.34 -28.40 37.65
CA LEU A 53 -14.34 -27.50 37.07
C LEU A 53 -14.91 -26.74 35.86
N MET A 54 -15.69 -27.39 35.00
CA MET A 54 -16.36 -26.74 33.88
C MET A 54 -17.45 -25.74 34.33
N ALA A 55 -18.14 -26.02 35.44
CA ALA A 55 -19.12 -25.10 36.02
C ALA A 55 -18.42 -23.84 36.58
N ARG A 56 -17.30 -24.00 37.28
CA ARG A 56 -16.50 -22.88 37.81
C ARG A 56 -15.86 -22.03 36.71
N ASP A 57 -15.37 -22.64 35.64
CA ASP A 57 -14.81 -21.91 34.49
C ASP A 57 -15.86 -21.03 33.79
N LYS A 58 -17.08 -21.54 33.62
CA LYS A 58 -18.23 -20.76 33.10
C LYS A 58 -18.61 -19.59 34.03
N GLU A 59 -18.53 -19.78 35.35
CA GLU A 59 -18.84 -18.72 36.29
C GLU A 59 -17.76 -17.62 36.29
N LEU A 60 -16.48 -18.00 36.20
CA LEU A 60 -15.34 -17.08 36.11
C LEU A 60 -15.32 -16.28 34.79
N THR A 61 -15.60 -16.92 33.65
CA THR A 61 -15.74 -16.22 32.36
C THR A 61 -16.97 -15.31 32.35
N GLY A 62 -18.07 -15.72 32.98
CA GLY A 62 -19.25 -14.87 33.15
C GLY A 62 -19.01 -13.64 34.04
N ARG A 63 -18.17 -13.76 35.07
CA ARG A 63 -17.78 -12.63 35.93
C ARG A 63 -16.83 -11.66 35.23
N ARG A 64 -15.78 -12.15 34.54
CA ARG A 64 -14.89 -11.28 33.76
C ARG A 64 -15.62 -10.47 32.70
N ARG A 65 -16.58 -11.09 32.00
CA ARG A 65 -17.37 -10.40 30.97
C ARG A 65 -18.27 -9.30 31.55
N ARG A 66 -18.74 -9.45 32.80
CA ARG A 66 -19.50 -8.40 33.50
C ARG A 66 -18.59 -7.28 34.00
N GLU A 67 -17.39 -7.60 34.45
CA GLU A 67 -16.39 -6.61 34.86
C GLU A 67 -15.90 -5.77 33.65
N GLU A 68 -15.67 -6.41 32.48
CA GLU A 68 -15.34 -5.72 31.22
C GLU A 68 -16.50 -4.84 30.71
N GLU A 69 -17.77 -5.30 30.83
CA GLU A 69 -18.95 -4.51 30.46
C GLU A 69 -19.21 -3.33 31.43
N GLU A 70 -18.79 -3.43 32.70
CA GLU A 70 -18.86 -2.34 33.68
C GLU A 70 -17.72 -1.34 33.50
N GLU A 71 -16.48 -1.77 33.17
CA GLU A 71 -15.37 -0.88 32.79
C GLU A 71 -15.68 -0.11 31.49
N GLU A 72 -16.22 -0.77 30.46
CA GLU A 72 -16.63 -0.09 29.21
C GLU A 72 -17.79 0.92 29.40
N LYS A 73 -18.64 0.73 30.42
CA LYS A 73 -19.69 1.70 30.78
C LYS A 73 -19.14 2.88 31.57
N MET A 74 -18.13 2.64 32.41
CA MET A 74 -17.46 3.68 33.18
C MET A 74 -16.58 4.56 32.30
N GLU A 75 -15.91 3.99 31.28
CA GLU A 75 -15.17 4.75 30.27
C GLU A 75 -16.09 5.57 29.35
N ARG A 76 -17.21 5.00 28.90
CA ARG A 76 -18.21 5.76 28.11
C ARG A 76 -18.86 6.89 28.91
N GLY A 77 -19.20 6.66 30.18
CA GLY A 77 -19.76 7.69 31.06
C GLY A 77 -18.76 8.79 31.45
N GLY A 78 -17.46 8.48 31.48
CA GLY A 78 -16.40 9.45 31.78
C GLY A 78 -15.99 10.35 30.60
N ILE A 79 -16.27 9.92 29.36
CA ILE A 79 -15.96 10.67 28.13
C ILE A 79 -17.09 11.66 27.77
N GLU A 80 -18.35 11.36 28.11
CA GLU A 80 -19.50 12.22 27.78
C GLU A 80 -19.61 13.49 28.65
N GLU A 81 -18.92 13.59 29.79
CA GLU A 81 -19.06 14.74 30.71
C GLU A 81 -17.91 15.77 30.67
N LYS A 82 -16.91 15.61 29.78
CA LYS A 82 -15.78 16.57 29.65
C LYS A 82 -15.51 17.10 28.23
N LEU A 83 -16.32 16.76 27.24
CA LEU A 83 -16.30 17.39 25.91
C LEU A 83 -17.36 18.49 25.81
N GLY A 84 -17.23 19.51 26.66
CA GLY A 84 -17.99 20.74 26.55
C GLY A 84 -17.57 21.53 25.32
N GLU A 85 -18.41 21.53 24.28
CA GLU A 85 -18.65 22.61 23.31
C GLU A 85 -17.43 23.25 22.59
N LYS A 86 -16.33 22.52 22.37
CA LYS A 86 -15.20 23.06 21.61
C LYS A 86 -14.49 22.04 20.72
N GLU A 87 -15.25 21.31 19.90
CA GLU A 87 -14.69 20.70 18.69
C GLU A 87 -15.45 21.14 17.44
N LEU A 88 -14.65 21.43 16.43
CA LEU A 88 -14.94 22.09 15.17
C LEU A 88 -16.17 21.54 14.45
N ARG A 89 -16.98 22.47 13.92
CA ARG A 89 -17.70 22.22 12.66
C ARG A 89 -16.63 21.89 11.61
N GLN A 90 -16.37 20.62 11.34
CA GLN A 90 -15.70 20.25 10.09
C GLN A 90 -16.60 20.73 8.95
N SER A 91 -16.11 21.70 8.17
CA SER A 91 -16.75 22.04 6.90
C SER A 91 -16.83 20.76 6.07
N VAL A 92 -18.03 20.42 5.60
CA VAL A 92 -18.19 19.31 4.66
C VAL A 92 -17.60 19.79 3.34
N ASP A 93 -16.34 19.43 3.10
CA ASP A 93 -15.64 19.70 1.85
C ASP A 93 -16.44 19.04 0.70
N GLU A 94 -16.91 19.84 -0.26
CA GLU A 94 -17.70 19.35 -1.38
C GLU A 94 -16.76 18.68 -2.39
N VAL A 95 -16.93 17.37 -2.59
CA VAL A 95 -16.15 16.55 -3.51
C VAL A 95 -16.74 16.69 -4.91
N SER A 96 -15.96 17.18 -5.88
CA SER A 96 -16.47 17.39 -7.24
C SER A 96 -16.24 16.20 -8.17
N ASN A 97 -15.05 15.58 -8.08
CA ASN A 97 -14.59 14.53 -8.97
C ASN A 97 -13.83 13.46 -8.17
N LEU A 98 -13.98 12.21 -8.58
CA LEU A 98 -13.38 11.03 -7.96
C LEU A 98 -12.95 10.07 -9.07
N ALA A 99 -11.76 9.50 -8.96
CA ALA A 99 -11.26 8.48 -9.86
C ALA A 99 -10.55 7.35 -9.11
N LEU A 100 -10.51 6.17 -9.75
CA LEU A 100 -10.04 4.94 -9.14
C LEU A 100 -8.99 4.22 -10.02
N ASP A 101 -7.99 3.64 -9.36
CA ASP A 101 -7.18 2.53 -9.91
C ASP A 101 -7.44 1.30 -9.04
N ILE A 102 -8.21 0.35 -9.60
CA ILE A 102 -8.58 -0.87 -8.91
C ILE A 102 -7.61 -1.98 -9.33
N GLY A 103 -6.49 -2.06 -8.62
CA GLY A 103 -5.49 -3.09 -8.82
C GLY A 103 -5.86 -4.43 -8.18
N GLY A 104 -5.06 -5.47 -8.46
CA GLY A 104 -5.29 -6.81 -7.91
C GLY A 104 -5.21 -6.88 -6.38
N SER A 105 -4.36 -6.05 -5.76
CA SER A 105 -4.13 -6.05 -4.31
C SER A 105 -4.63 -4.78 -3.62
N LEU A 106 -4.61 -3.64 -4.31
CA LEU A 106 -4.95 -2.33 -3.76
C LEU A 106 -5.90 -1.56 -4.69
N ILE A 107 -6.88 -0.91 -4.08
CA ILE A 107 -7.68 0.16 -4.67
C ILE A 107 -6.97 1.47 -4.33
N LYS A 108 -6.72 2.32 -5.32
CA LYS A 108 -6.21 3.68 -5.11
C LYS A 108 -7.25 4.65 -5.61
N MET A 109 -7.43 5.70 -4.82
CA MET A 109 -8.51 6.65 -4.95
C MET A 109 -7.93 8.05 -4.97
N VAL A 110 -8.30 8.81 -5.99
CA VAL A 110 -7.95 10.23 -6.12
C VAL A 110 -9.23 11.03 -6.22
N TYR A 111 -9.40 12.02 -5.36
CA TYR A 111 -10.57 12.91 -5.43
C TYR A 111 -10.19 14.36 -5.16
N PHE A 112 -10.99 15.28 -5.70
CA PHE A 112 -10.82 16.71 -5.48
C PHE A 112 -11.88 17.25 -4.54
N SER A 113 -11.45 18.04 -3.57
CA SER A 113 -12.33 18.84 -2.71
C SER A 113 -12.15 20.33 -2.98
N SER A 114 -13.25 21.07 -3.18
CA SER A 114 -13.22 22.53 -3.31
C SER A 114 -13.14 23.20 -1.93
N ASN A 115 -12.35 24.27 -1.81
CA ASN A 115 -12.37 25.13 -0.61
C ASN A 115 -13.60 26.04 -0.65
N SER A 116 -14.78 25.54 -0.27
CA SER A 116 -16.04 26.30 -0.26
C SER A 116 -16.18 27.30 0.91
N GLY A 117 -15.08 27.66 1.58
CA GLY A 117 -15.08 28.44 2.83
C GLY A 117 -14.57 29.89 2.76
N SER A 118 -13.97 30.37 1.67
CA SER A 118 -13.46 31.75 1.58
C SER A 118 -14.28 32.60 0.62
N SER A 119 -15.52 32.90 1.01
CA SER A 119 -16.29 33.99 0.40
C SER A 119 -15.87 35.33 1.03
N VAL A 120 -14.62 35.79 0.81
CA VAL A 120 -14.24 37.20 0.95
C VAL A 120 -13.09 37.50 -0.01
N ASP A 121 -13.39 38.29 -1.03
CA ASP A 121 -12.48 39.11 -1.86
C ASP A 121 -11.18 38.49 -2.39
N ASP A 122 -11.27 37.81 -3.54
CA ASP A 122 -10.21 37.83 -4.55
C ASP A 122 -10.82 38.19 -5.93
N GLN A 123 -11.51 39.33 -5.98
CA GLN A 123 -11.65 40.07 -7.24
C GLN A 123 -10.29 40.69 -7.57
N VAL A 124 -9.40 39.91 -8.17
CA VAL A 124 -8.32 40.50 -8.95
C VAL A 124 -8.98 41.16 -10.15
N HIS A 125 -9.07 42.49 -10.11
CA HIS A 125 -9.45 43.33 -11.24
C HIS A 125 -8.52 43.04 -12.43
N GLY A 126 -8.91 42.10 -13.28
CA GLY A 126 -8.43 41.94 -14.65
C GLY A 126 -9.54 42.38 -15.60
N SER A 127 -9.29 43.47 -16.32
CA SER A 127 -10.22 44.14 -17.23
C SER A 127 -11.05 43.18 -18.10
N ALA A 128 -12.35 43.50 -18.17
CA ALA A 128 -13.29 42.97 -19.12
C ALA A 128 -12.73 42.99 -20.55
N ASN A 129 -12.59 41.79 -21.13
CA ASN A 129 -12.82 41.52 -22.55
C ASN A 129 -13.20 40.04 -22.70
N GLY A 130 -14.11 39.79 -23.64
CA GLY A 130 -14.99 38.61 -23.71
C GLY A 130 -14.31 37.23 -23.84
N ASP A 131 -15.14 36.22 -23.61
CA ASP A 131 -14.94 34.78 -23.77
C ASP A 131 -14.01 34.07 -22.79
N SER A 132 -14.57 33.66 -21.65
CA SER A 132 -14.10 32.43 -20.98
C SER A 132 -15.28 31.71 -20.31
N ASN A 133 -15.70 30.61 -20.92
CA ASN A 133 -16.75 29.71 -20.42
C ASN A 133 -16.24 28.80 -19.28
N HIS A 134 -15.16 29.18 -18.58
CA HIS A 134 -14.45 28.32 -17.65
C HIS A 134 -14.42 28.94 -16.25
N SER A 135 -14.90 28.22 -15.24
CA SER A 135 -14.70 28.57 -13.84
C SER A 135 -13.46 27.85 -13.30
N VAL A 136 -12.53 28.61 -12.73
CA VAL A 136 -11.36 28.06 -12.01
C VAL A 136 -11.81 27.68 -10.60
N LEU A 137 -11.81 26.39 -10.27
CA LEU A 137 -12.02 25.88 -8.91
C LEU A 137 -10.67 25.72 -8.22
N SER A 138 -10.49 26.34 -7.05
CA SER A 138 -9.32 26.13 -6.20
C SER A 138 -9.64 25.09 -5.14
N GLY A 139 -8.74 24.13 -4.92
CA GLY A 139 -8.98 23.07 -3.96
C GLY A 139 -7.80 22.13 -3.78
N ARG A 140 -8.09 20.91 -3.33
CA ARG A 140 -7.08 19.92 -2.95
C ARG A 140 -7.38 18.58 -3.60
N LEU A 141 -6.35 17.96 -4.18
CA LEU A 141 -6.34 16.55 -4.56
C LEU A 141 -5.94 15.70 -3.36
N HIS A 142 -6.76 14.71 -3.06
CA HIS A 142 -6.58 13.75 -1.98
C HIS A 142 -6.22 12.37 -2.54
N PHE A 143 -5.36 11.66 -1.82
CA PHE A 143 -4.83 10.36 -2.24
C PHE A 143 -5.10 9.31 -1.16
N GLU A 144 -6.06 8.41 -1.41
CA GLU A 144 -6.46 7.37 -0.45
C GLU A 144 -6.29 5.97 -1.04
N LYS A 145 -5.95 4.99 -0.20
CA LYS A 145 -5.71 3.60 -0.63
C LYS A 145 -6.44 2.62 0.26
N PHE A 146 -6.87 1.51 -0.33
CA PHE A 146 -7.59 0.44 0.37
C PHE A 146 -7.14 -0.93 -0.14
N GLU A 147 -7.24 -1.96 0.69
CA GLU A 147 -6.97 -3.32 0.25
C GLU A 147 -8.13 -3.85 -0.62
N THR A 148 -7.84 -4.31 -1.84
CA THR A 148 -8.88 -4.82 -2.76
C THR A 148 -9.63 -6.02 -2.17
N ARG A 149 -9.00 -6.82 -1.30
CA ARG A 149 -9.67 -7.93 -0.61
C ARG A 149 -10.74 -7.48 0.40
N LYS A 150 -10.71 -6.21 0.82
CA LYS A 150 -11.66 -5.57 1.74
C LYS A 150 -12.61 -4.63 0.98
N ILE A 151 -12.97 -4.99 -0.24
CA ILE A 151 -13.80 -4.12 -1.09
C ILE A 151 -15.16 -3.81 -0.47
N ASP A 152 -15.75 -4.74 0.29
CA ASP A 152 -17.02 -4.49 0.99
C ASP A 152 -16.89 -3.41 2.08
N ASP A 153 -15.79 -3.41 2.84
CA ASP A 153 -15.50 -2.37 3.83
C ASP A 153 -15.35 -1.01 3.15
N TRP A 154 -14.66 -0.97 2.00
CA TRP A 154 -14.49 0.24 1.20
C TRP A 154 -15.82 0.75 0.59
N ILE A 155 -16.71 -0.16 0.15
CA ILE A 155 -18.07 0.18 -0.30
C ILE A 155 -18.87 0.79 0.86
N GLY A 156 -18.75 0.22 2.07
CA GLY A 156 -19.33 0.79 3.28
C GLY A 156 -18.80 2.19 3.59
N TYR A 157 -17.48 2.38 3.46
CA TYR A 157 -16.83 3.68 3.61
C TYR A 157 -17.36 4.73 2.61
N LEU A 158 -17.43 4.41 1.31
CA LEU A 158 -18.01 5.30 0.29
C LEU A 158 -19.46 5.67 0.59
N SER A 159 -20.25 4.72 1.08
CA SER A 159 -21.64 4.95 1.47
C SER A 159 -21.76 5.91 2.67
N SER A 160 -20.83 5.81 3.62
CA SER A 160 -20.84 6.61 4.86
C SER A 160 -20.47 8.08 4.65
N LYS A 161 -19.56 8.38 3.73
CA LYS A 161 -18.98 9.73 3.57
C LYS A 161 -19.89 10.76 2.89
N GLN A 162 -21.16 10.45 2.61
CA GLN A 162 -22.06 11.32 1.84
C GLN A 162 -21.33 11.96 0.64
N PHE A 163 -20.60 11.17 -0.15
CA PHE A 163 -20.16 11.58 -1.49
C PHE A 163 -21.41 11.71 -2.40
N ARG A 164 -22.31 12.63 -2.06
CA ARG A 164 -23.67 12.75 -2.59
C ARG A 164 -23.71 13.41 -3.97
N GLN A 165 -22.57 13.79 -4.52
CA GLN A 165 -22.43 14.42 -5.82
C GLN A 165 -21.13 13.93 -6.48
N TYR A 166 -21.11 12.69 -6.98
CA TYR A 166 -20.03 12.28 -7.87
C TYR A 166 -20.22 12.99 -9.22
N GLY A 167 -19.18 13.63 -9.75
CA GLY A 167 -19.20 14.16 -11.12
C GLY A 167 -20.06 15.40 -11.30
N ALA A 168 -19.87 16.43 -10.46
CA ALA A 168 -20.52 17.73 -10.66
C ALA A 168 -19.94 18.47 -11.88
N GLN A 169 -20.28 18.00 -13.09
CA GLN A 169 -20.37 18.90 -14.25
C GLN A 169 -21.65 19.70 -14.13
N CYS A 170 -21.54 20.88 -13.52
CA CYS A 170 -22.53 21.96 -13.58
C CYS A 170 -23.93 21.58 -13.02
N ASN A 171 -24.68 22.56 -12.52
CA ASN A 171 -26.00 22.35 -11.91
C ASN A 171 -27.13 21.99 -12.92
N GLN A 172 -26.79 21.35 -14.05
CA GLN A 172 -27.74 21.04 -15.15
C GLN A 172 -27.56 19.65 -15.80
N ALA A 173 -26.59 18.81 -15.39
CA ALA A 173 -26.48 17.45 -15.92
C ALA A 173 -27.65 16.57 -15.45
N PRO A 174 -28.23 15.71 -16.33
CA PRO A 174 -29.30 14.79 -15.96
C PRO A 174 -28.85 13.87 -14.82
N ALA A 175 -29.77 13.48 -13.93
CA ALA A 175 -29.48 12.69 -12.74
C ALA A 175 -28.76 11.35 -13.00
N SER A 176 -28.72 10.89 -14.27
CA SER A 176 -27.99 9.71 -14.73
C SER A 176 -26.46 9.87 -14.79
N ASP A 177 -25.94 11.08 -14.94
CA ASP A 177 -24.48 11.32 -15.07
C ASP A 177 -23.78 11.48 -13.72
N LYS A 178 -24.56 11.68 -12.64
CA LYS A 178 -24.09 11.88 -11.26
C LYS A 178 -23.50 10.63 -10.59
N ASN A 179 -23.40 9.52 -11.32
CA ASN A 179 -22.94 8.23 -10.81
C ASN A 179 -21.78 7.64 -11.64
N ILE A 180 -21.20 8.40 -12.57
CA ILE A 180 -20.11 7.92 -13.43
C ILE A 180 -18.76 8.23 -12.78
N ILE A 181 -17.98 7.19 -12.49
CA ILE A 181 -16.63 7.30 -11.93
C ILE A 181 -15.62 6.79 -12.96
N LYS A 182 -14.61 7.61 -13.25
CA LYS A 182 -13.45 7.20 -14.05
C LYS A 182 -12.65 6.16 -13.27
N ALA A 183 -12.43 5.00 -13.87
CA ALA A 183 -11.71 3.93 -13.22
C ALA A 183 -10.77 3.20 -14.18
N THR A 184 -9.60 2.84 -13.70
CA THR A 184 -8.62 2.05 -14.42
C THR A 184 -8.19 0.81 -13.62
N GLY A 185 -7.29 0.02 -14.21
CA GLY A 185 -6.80 -1.23 -13.68
C GLY A 185 -7.78 -2.40 -13.90
N GLY A 186 -7.26 -3.63 -13.85
CA GLY A 186 -8.07 -4.83 -14.12
C GLY A 186 -9.30 -5.00 -13.20
N GLY A 187 -9.27 -4.44 -12.00
CA GLY A 187 -10.40 -4.44 -11.08
C GLY A 187 -11.58 -3.58 -11.53
N ALA A 188 -11.36 -2.57 -12.39
CA ALA A 188 -12.44 -1.76 -12.96
C ALA A 188 -13.38 -2.61 -13.84
N PHE A 189 -12.89 -3.71 -14.41
CA PHE A 189 -13.72 -4.70 -15.10
C PHE A 189 -14.35 -5.69 -14.11
N LYS A 190 -13.53 -6.23 -13.21
CA LYS A 190 -13.96 -7.29 -12.27
C LYS A 190 -15.07 -6.86 -11.31
N PHE A 191 -15.03 -5.62 -10.85
CA PHE A 191 -15.93 -5.12 -9.80
C PHE A 191 -16.99 -4.13 -10.32
N ALA A 192 -17.09 -3.93 -11.63
CA ALA A 192 -18.06 -3.01 -12.24
C ALA A 192 -19.50 -3.32 -11.81
N ASP A 193 -19.92 -4.57 -11.95
CA ASP A 193 -21.30 -4.98 -11.62
C ASP A 193 -21.59 -4.85 -10.12
N LEU A 194 -20.62 -5.19 -9.27
CA LEU A 194 -20.73 -5.07 -7.81
C LEU A 194 -20.95 -3.61 -7.38
N LEU A 195 -20.19 -2.67 -7.94
CA LEU A 195 -20.31 -1.25 -7.60
C LEU A 195 -21.60 -0.64 -8.16
N LYS A 196 -22.04 -1.10 -9.33
CA LYS A 196 -23.34 -0.73 -9.89
C LYS A 196 -24.49 -1.22 -9.03
N GLU A 197 -24.43 -2.46 -8.55
CA GLU A 197 -25.49 -3.05 -7.70
C GLU A 197 -25.53 -2.40 -6.31
N LYS A 198 -24.39 -2.27 -5.64
CA LYS A 198 -24.34 -1.81 -4.24
C LYS A 198 -24.41 -0.29 -4.09
N LEU A 199 -23.86 0.46 -5.03
CA LEU A 199 -23.73 1.93 -4.93
C LEU A 199 -24.44 2.68 -6.05
N GLY A 200 -24.95 1.99 -7.08
CA GLY A 200 -25.49 2.65 -8.28
C GLY A 200 -24.42 3.30 -9.15
N ILE A 201 -23.14 3.05 -8.88
CA ILE A 201 -21.99 3.67 -9.57
C ILE A 201 -21.72 2.93 -10.88
N ILE A 202 -21.56 3.68 -11.96
CA ILE A 202 -21.14 3.16 -13.26
C ILE A 202 -19.66 3.51 -13.44
N LEU A 203 -18.83 2.49 -13.65
CA LEU A 203 -17.42 2.71 -13.96
C LEU A 203 -17.24 3.01 -15.45
N ASP A 204 -16.77 4.23 -15.73
CA ASP A 204 -16.21 4.59 -17.02
C ASP A 204 -14.74 4.17 -17.05
N LYS A 205 -14.43 3.19 -17.91
CA LYS A 205 -13.21 2.40 -17.84
C LYS A 205 -12.14 3.02 -18.72
N GLU A 206 -11.03 3.41 -18.12
CA GLU A 206 -9.87 4.00 -18.77
C GLU A 206 -8.73 2.98 -18.91
N ASP A 207 -7.95 3.07 -19.98
CA ASP A 207 -6.79 2.20 -20.19
C ASP A 207 -5.73 2.41 -19.09
N GLU A 208 -5.17 1.30 -18.58
CA GLU A 208 -4.22 1.32 -17.47
C GLU A 208 -2.91 2.02 -17.84
N MET A 209 -2.44 1.84 -19.08
CA MET A 209 -1.20 2.44 -19.52
C MET A 209 -1.33 3.94 -19.77
N ASP A 210 -2.40 4.33 -20.47
CA ASP A 210 -2.75 5.73 -20.69
C ASP A 210 -2.83 6.48 -19.36
N CYS A 211 -3.50 5.89 -18.36
CA CYS A 211 -3.60 6.48 -17.03
C CYS A 211 -2.25 6.58 -16.32
N LEU A 212 -1.44 5.52 -16.32
CA LEU A 212 -0.11 5.54 -15.69
C LEU A 212 0.79 6.64 -16.28
N VAL A 213 0.82 6.76 -17.61
CA VAL A 213 1.64 7.77 -18.30
C VAL A 213 1.09 9.18 -18.07
N THR A 214 -0.23 9.36 -18.17
CA THR A 214 -0.89 10.65 -17.92
C THR A 214 -0.63 11.13 -16.49
N GLY A 215 -0.82 10.26 -15.49
CA GLY A 215 -0.57 10.60 -14.09
C GLY A 215 0.91 10.88 -13.80
N ALA A 216 1.84 10.12 -14.38
CA ALA A 216 3.28 10.38 -14.25
C ALA A 216 3.67 11.73 -14.85
N ASN A 217 3.23 12.03 -16.08
CA ASN A 217 3.49 13.29 -16.76
C ASN A 217 2.93 14.48 -15.97
N PHE A 218 1.70 14.36 -15.45
CA PHE A 218 1.10 15.39 -14.61
C PHE A 218 1.99 15.70 -13.42
N LEU A 219 2.37 14.69 -12.63
CA LEU A 219 3.16 14.91 -11.42
C LEU A 219 4.54 15.50 -11.75
N LEU A 220 5.21 14.97 -12.77
CA LEU A 220 6.54 15.41 -13.20
C LEU A 220 6.56 16.84 -13.73
N LYS A 221 5.45 17.34 -14.27
CA LYS A 221 5.34 18.70 -14.81
C LYS A 221 4.78 19.70 -13.82
N ALA A 222 3.74 19.32 -13.08
CA ALA A 222 2.93 20.24 -12.29
C ALA A 222 3.35 20.31 -10.81
N VAL A 223 4.02 19.28 -10.29
CA VAL A 223 4.31 19.18 -8.84
C VAL A 223 5.79 19.44 -8.58
N HIS A 224 6.08 20.50 -7.84
CA HIS A 224 7.44 20.78 -7.39
C HIS A 224 7.97 19.67 -6.47
N ASN A 225 9.26 19.34 -6.64
CA ASN A 225 9.94 18.31 -5.85
C ASN A 225 9.20 16.96 -5.87
N GLU A 226 8.63 16.57 -7.01
CA GLU A 226 8.00 15.27 -7.15
C GLU A 226 9.02 14.14 -7.30
N ALA A 227 9.97 14.30 -8.22
CA ALA A 227 10.98 13.29 -8.53
C ALA A 227 12.19 13.43 -7.62
N PHE A 228 12.74 12.30 -7.17
CA PHE A 228 13.97 12.27 -6.38
C PHE A 228 14.79 11.01 -6.62
N THR A 229 16.10 11.08 -6.41
CA THR A 229 16.99 9.91 -6.31
C THR A 229 17.10 9.48 -4.84
N TYR A 230 17.39 8.20 -4.62
CA TYR A 230 17.68 7.67 -3.28
C TYR A 230 18.80 6.62 -3.36
N MET A 231 19.96 6.92 -2.80
CA MET A 231 21.10 5.98 -2.78
C MET A 231 22.02 6.27 -1.59
N ASP A 232 22.56 5.24 -0.95
CA ASP A 232 23.43 5.31 0.22
C ASP A 232 22.83 6.15 1.37
N GLY A 233 21.51 6.04 1.53
CA GLY A 233 20.75 6.79 2.53
C GLY A 233 20.51 8.28 2.20
N GLN A 234 20.94 8.74 1.03
CA GLN A 234 20.79 10.13 0.59
C GLN A 234 19.61 10.27 -0.36
N LYS A 235 18.70 11.19 -0.04
CA LYS A 235 17.56 11.58 -0.88
C LYS A 235 17.85 12.94 -1.52
N GLU A 236 17.81 13.02 -2.84
CA GLU A 236 18.01 14.27 -3.57
C GLU A 236 16.87 14.51 -4.57
N TYR A 237 16.20 15.66 -4.45
CA TYR A 237 15.17 16.04 -5.40
C TYR A 237 15.77 16.40 -6.76
N VAL A 238 15.17 15.88 -7.82
CA VAL A 238 15.60 16.13 -9.19
C VAL A 238 14.71 17.22 -9.76
N GLN A 239 15.30 18.36 -10.12
CA GLN A 239 14.62 19.36 -10.94
C GLN A 239 14.69 18.91 -12.39
N ILE A 240 13.53 18.70 -12.99
CA ILE A 240 13.41 18.30 -14.39
C ILE A 240 12.83 19.49 -15.14
N ASP A 241 13.57 20.01 -16.11
CA ASP A 241 13.00 21.00 -17.03
C ASP A 241 11.89 20.33 -17.84
N GLN A 242 10.71 20.95 -17.86
CA GLN A 242 9.55 20.44 -18.60
C GLN A 242 9.87 20.26 -20.09
N ILE A 243 10.73 21.09 -20.66
CA ILE A 243 11.14 21.03 -22.07
C ILE A 243 12.00 19.78 -22.33
N ASP A 244 12.77 19.35 -21.32
CA ASP A 244 13.71 18.24 -21.45
C ASP A 244 13.14 16.92 -20.91
N LEU A 245 11.94 16.85 -20.35
CA LEU A 245 11.42 15.65 -19.65
C LEU A 245 11.51 14.34 -20.45
N TYR A 246 11.30 14.39 -21.77
CA TYR A 246 11.26 13.21 -22.64
C TYR A 246 12.59 12.95 -23.37
N PRO A 247 12.87 11.70 -23.77
CA PRO A 247 12.16 10.47 -23.40
C PRO A 247 12.57 9.99 -22.00
N TYR A 248 11.75 9.10 -21.42
CA TYR A 248 12.09 8.40 -20.19
C TYR A 248 11.49 6.99 -20.15
N LEU A 249 12.01 6.14 -19.25
CA LEU A 249 11.44 4.83 -18.96
C LEU A 249 10.61 4.93 -17.67
N LEU A 250 9.32 4.59 -17.73
CA LEU A 250 8.47 4.37 -16.56
C LEU A 250 8.47 2.89 -16.22
N VAL A 251 8.90 2.55 -15.01
CA VAL A 251 8.89 1.19 -14.47
C VAL A 251 7.84 1.12 -13.38
N ASN A 252 6.63 0.69 -13.73
CA ASN A 252 5.53 0.57 -12.79
C ASN A 252 5.55 -0.81 -12.10
N ILE A 253 5.82 -0.82 -10.79
CA ILE A 253 5.93 -2.03 -9.97
C ILE A 253 4.64 -2.24 -9.16
N GLY A 254 3.75 -3.07 -9.70
CA GLY A 254 2.54 -3.54 -9.05
C GLY A 254 2.66 -5.01 -8.63
N SER A 255 1.60 -5.80 -8.89
CA SER A 255 1.66 -7.25 -8.71
C SER A 255 2.73 -7.90 -9.59
N GLY A 256 2.78 -7.50 -10.87
CA GLY A 256 3.92 -7.68 -11.76
C GLY A 256 4.61 -6.34 -12.03
N VAL A 257 5.42 -6.27 -13.09
CA VAL A 257 6.12 -5.05 -13.49
C VAL A 257 5.88 -4.76 -14.97
N SER A 258 5.50 -3.52 -15.27
CA SER A 258 5.39 -3.00 -16.64
C SER A 258 6.44 -1.93 -16.88
N MET A 259 7.11 -2.00 -18.03
CA MET A 259 8.12 -1.03 -18.43
C MET A 259 7.64 -0.32 -19.70
N ILE A 260 7.48 0.98 -19.59
CA ILE A 260 6.86 1.82 -20.61
C ILE A 260 7.88 2.87 -21.02
N LYS A 261 8.22 2.91 -22.31
CA LYS A 261 9.01 4.01 -22.88
C LYS A 261 8.05 5.13 -23.22
N VAL A 262 8.31 6.32 -22.68
CA VAL A 262 7.50 7.51 -22.90
C VAL A 262 8.31 8.49 -23.72
N ASP A 263 7.86 8.74 -24.95
CA ASP A 263 8.49 9.66 -25.90
C ASP A 263 7.83 11.06 -25.88
N SER A 264 6.54 11.14 -25.51
CA SER A 264 5.79 12.39 -25.28
C SER A 264 4.53 12.10 -24.47
N ASP A 265 3.69 13.11 -24.22
CA ASP A 265 2.38 12.94 -23.54
C ASP A 265 1.47 11.92 -24.21
N SER A 266 1.49 11.86 -25.55
CA SER A 266 0.60 11.02 -26.36
C SER A 266 1.31 9.86 -27.04
N LYS A 267 2.64 9.77 -26.93
CA LYS A 267 3.44 8.73 -27.57
C LYS A 267 4.22 7.96 -26.53
N PHE A 268 3.78 6.73 -26.28
CA PHE A 268 4.46 5.80 -25.40
C PHE A 268 4.19 4.36 -25.84
N GLU A 269 5.03 3.43 -25.38
CA GLU A 269 4.92 2.02 -25.73
C GLU A 269 5.36 1.13 -24.56
N ARG A 270 4.65 0.01 -24.35
CA ARG A 270 5.08 -1.03 -23.41
C ARG A 270 6.24 -1.82 -24.01
N VAL A 271 7.46 -1.46 -23.64
CA VAL A 271 8.66 -2.09 -24.19
C VAL A 271 9.02 -3.42 -23.54
N SER A 272 8.61 -3.61 -22.28
CA SER A 272 8.95 -4.81 -21.52
C SER A 272 8.06 -5.00 -20.29
N GLY A 273 8.36 -6.04 -19.52
CA GLY A 273 7.81 -6.30 -18.21
C GLY A 273 8.36 -7.60 -17.62
N THR A 274 8.07 -7.83 -16.35
CA THR A 274 8.37 -9.09 -15.67
C THR A 274 7.21 -9.48 -14.77
N SER A 275 6.94 -10.78 -14.66
CA SER A 275 5.98 -11.32 -13.69
C SER A 275 6.54 -11.32 -12.25
N VAL A 276 7.84 -11.07 -12.08
CA VAL A 276 8.53 -11.00 -10.78
C VAL A 276 8.41 -9.59 -10.22
N GLY A 277 7.29 -9.33 -9.53
CA GLY A 277 6.96 -8.02 -8.94
C GLY A 277 6.56 -8.10 -7.47
N GLY A 278 5.77 -7.14 -7.00
CA GLY A 278 5.30 -7.10 -5.62
C GLY A 278 4.36 -8.25 -5.25
N GLY A 279 3.65 -8.81 -6.23
CA GLY A 279 2.82 -10.00 -6.03
C GLY A 279 3.67 -11.25 -5.79
N THR A 280 4.81 -11.36 -6.46
CA THR A 280 5.79 -12.43 -6.23
C THR A 280 6.44 -12.29 -4.85
N PHE A 281 6.81 -11.07 -4.46
CA PHE A 281 7.33 -10.79 -3.12
C PHE A 281 6.35 -11.22 -2.04
N LEU A 282 5.09 -10.78 -2.13
CA LEU A 282 4.06 -11.14 -1.16
C LEU A 282 3.75 -12.64 -1.19
N GLY A 283 3.59 -13.23 -2.37
CA GLY A 283 3.24 -14.64 -2.53
C GLY A 283 4.30 -15.58 -1.96
N LEU A 284 5.55 -15.42 -2.38
CA LEU A 284 6.66 -16.23 -1.86
C LEU A 284 6.94 -15.92 -0.39
N GLY A 285 6.89 -14.64 0.02
CA GLY A 285 7.07 -14.26 1.40
C GLY A 285 6.07 -14.93 2.34
N LYS A 286 4.80 -15.02 1.94
CA LYS A 286 3.77 -15.77 2.70
C LYS A 286 4.11 -17.25 2.85
N LEU A 287 4.53 -17.89 1.76
CA LEU A 287 4.91 -19.30 1.75
C LEU A 287 6.13 -19.57 2.65
N LEU A 288 7.11 -18.66 2.63
CA LEU A 288 8.38 -18.83 3.35
C LEU A 288 8.33 -18.40 4.82
N THR A 289 7.53 -17.39 5.16
CA THR A 289 7.58 -16.73 6.49
C THR A 289 6.28 -16.84 7.29
N LYS A 290 5.20 -17.33 6.67
CA LYS A 290 3.82 -17.33 7.23
C LYS A 290 3.28 -15.91 7.55
N CYS A 291 3.88 -14.86 6.98
CA CYS A 291 3.38 -13.49 7.12
C CYS A 291 1.94 -13.35 6.58
N LYS A 292 1.19 -12.34 7.05
CA LYS A 292 -0.21 -12.14 6.64
C LYS A 292 -0.37 -10.98 5.66
N SER A 293 0.46 -9.96 5.82
CA SER A 293 0.41 -8.72 5.06
C SER A 293 1.74 -8.41 4.34
N PHE A 294 1.68 -7.48 3.40
CA PHE A 294 2.87 -6.92 2.75
C PHE A 294 3.73 -6.14 3.75
N ASP A 295 3.09 -5.46 4.70
CA ASP A 295 3.77 -4.63 5.70
C ASP A 295 4.51 -5.49 6.73
N ASP A 296 3.91 -6.61 7.16
CA ASP A 296 4.58 -7.58 8.02
C ASP A 296 5.87 -8.10 7.35
N LEU A 297 5.80 -8.38 6.05
CA LEU A 297 6.93 -8.93 5.31
C LEU A 297 8.06 -7.91 5.13
N LEU A 298 7.70 -6.64 4.93
CA LEU A 298 8.69 -5.56 4.88
C LEU A 298 9.34 -5.34 6.25
N GLU A 299 8.57 -5.37 7.33
CA GLU A 299 9.10 -5.26 8.69
C GLU A 299 10.08 -6.39 9.00
N LEU A 300 9.71 -7.64 8.68
CA LEU A 300 10.62 -8.79 8.77
C LEU A 300 11.90 -8.57 7.95
N SER A 301 11.78 -8.06 6.72
CA SER A 301 12.93 -7.80 5.86
C SER A 301 13.89 -6.75 6.43
N HIS A 302 13.41 -5.83 7.27
CA HIS A 302 14.26 -4.82 7.90
C HIS A 302 15.18 -5.44 8.97
N GLN A 303 14.70 -6.48 9.64
CA GLN A 303 15.38 -7.18 10.73
C GLN A 303 16.25 -8.35 10.25
N GLY A 304 16.23 -8.62 8.95
CA GLY A 304 16.91 -9.77 8.33
C GLY A 304 18.33 -9.49 7.88
N ASN A 305 19.06 -10.58 7.67
CA ASN A 305 20.40 -10.61 7.11
C ASN A 305 20.46 -11.59 5.92
N ASN A 306 20.41 -11.05 4.70
CA ASN A 306 20.42 -11.86 3.49
C ASN A 306 21.70 -12.73 3.35
N ARG A 307 22.83 -12.35 3.97
CA ARG A 307 24.13 -13.05 3.83
C ARG A 307 24.09 -14.49 4.35
N VAL A 308 23.13 -14.82 5.20
CA VAL A 308 22.94 -16.18 5.75
C VAL A 308 22.34 -17.13 4.72
N ILE A 309 21.60 -16.59 3.74
CA ILE A 309 20.79 -17.35 2.77
C ILE A 309 21.33 -17.20 1.34
N ASP A 310 21.80 -16.01 0.98
CA ASP A 310 22.38 -15.74 -0.33
C ASP A 310 23.82 -16.22 -0.41
N MET A 311 24.16 -16.80 -1.57
CA MET A 311 25.54 -17.06 -1.96
C MET A 311 26.16 -15.77 -2.50
N LEU A 312 27.20 -15.27 -1.86
CA LEU A 312 27.94 -14.09 -2.28
C LEU A 312 29.15 -14.48 -3.13
N VAL A 313 29.69 -13.53 -3.90
CA VAL A 313 30.94 -13.71 -4.65
C VAL A 313 32.08 -14.12 -3.72
N GLY A 314 32.18 -13.51 -2.53
CA GLY A 314 33.18 -13.87 -1.53
C GLY A 314 33.05 -15.31 -1.05
N ASP A 315 31.85 -15.89 -1.01
CA ASP A 315 31.67 -17.29 -0.62
C ASP A 315 32.27 -18.25 -1.67
N ILE A 316 32.30 -17.84 -2.94
CA ILE A 316 32.85 -18.63 -4.07
C ILE A 316 34.36 -18.42 -4.21
N TYR A 317 34.83 -17.19 -4.02
CA TYR A 317 36.21 -16.77 -4.27
C TYR A 317 37.04 -16.60 -2.99
N GLY A 318 36.67 -17.28 -1.90
CA GLY A 318 37.48 -17.35 -0.67
C GLY A 318 37.61 -16.01 0.08
N GLY A 319 36.55 -15.21 0.10
CA GLY A 319 36.48 -13.90 0.74
C GLY A 319 36.96 -12.74 -0.14
N MET A 320 37.46 -13.03 -1.34
CA MET A 320 38.00 -12.01 -2.25
C MET A 320 36.98 -11.49 -3.24
N ASP A 321 37.24 -10.29 -3.75
CA ASP A 321 36.56 -9.73 -4.90
C ASP A 321 36.93 -10.52 -6.17
N TYR A 322 36.01 -10.58 -7.14
CA TYR A 322 36.31 -11.08 -8.46
C TYR A 322 36.68 -9.92 -9.40
N SER A 323 37.88 -9.38 -9.21
CA SER A 323 38.36 -8.14 -9.84
C SER A 323 38.39 -8.18 -11.37
N LYS A 324 38.55 -9.36 -11.98
CA LYS A 324 38.59 -9.52 -13.45
C LYS A 324 37.34 -8.97 -14.15
N ILE A 325 36.19 -9.05 -13.48
CA ILE A 325 34.90 -8.59 -14.00
C ILE A 325 34.26 -7.52 -13.09
N GLY A 326 35.01 -7.00 -12.12
CA GLY A 326 34.56 -5.90 -11.25
C GLY A 326 33.48 -6.25 -10.23
N LEU A 327 33.41 -7.51 -9.77
CA LEU A 327 32.45 -7.90 -8.73
C LEU A 327 33.09 -7.87 -7.34
N THR A 328 32.44 -7.18 -6.40
CA THR A 328 32.86 -7.17 -5.00
C THR A 328 32.48 -8.48 -4.30
N SER A 329 33.23 -8.85 -3.27
CA SER A 329 33.00 -10.03 -2.43
C SER A 329 31.62 -10.03 -1.77
N THR A 330 31.01 -8.86 -1.59
CA THR A 330 29.66 -8.69 -1.01
C THR A 330 28.54 -8.75 -2.04
N ALA A 331 28.84 -8.80 -3.34
CA ALA A 331 27.85 -8.95 -4.39
C ALA A 331 27.19 -10.32 -4.29
N ILE A 332 25.88 -10.38 -4.54
CA ILE A 332 25.15 -11.65 -4.57
C ILE A 332 25.48 -12.36 -5.88
N ALA A 333 26.01 -13.57 -5.77
CA ALA A 333 26.23 -14.46 -6.90
C ALA A 333 25.00 -15.33 -7.18
N SER A 334 24.33 -15.82 -6.13
CA SER A 334 23.10 -16.60 -6.23
C SER A 334 22.17 -16.31 -5.05
N SER A 335 21.01 -15.70 -5.34
CA SER A 335 19.98 -15.46 -4.33
C SER A 335 19.42 -16.80 -3.83
N PHE A 336 19.26 -16.95 -2.52
CA PHE A 336 18.93 -18.23 -1.87
C PHE A 336 19.93 -19.39 -2.13
N GLY A 337 21.11 -19.11 -2.66
CA GLY A 337 22.07 -20.16 -3.06
C GLY A 337 22.60 -21.01 -1.90
N LYS A 338 22.59 -20.52 -0.66
CA LYS A 338 23.01 -21.30 0.52
C LYS A 338 21.92 -22.27 1.01
N ALA A 339 20.67 -22.05 0.62
CA ALA A 339 19.54 -22.93 0.94
C ALA A 339 19.57 -24.28 0.20
N ILE A 340 20.51 -24.46 -0.74
CA ILE A 340 20.71 -25.73 -1.45
C ILE A 340 21.51 -26.74 -0.59
N SER A 341 22.19 -26.28 0.48
CA SER A 341 22.95 -27.18 1.36
C SER A 341 22.03 -28.22 2.00
N LYS A 342 22.47 -29.48 2.04
CA LYS A 342 21.73 -30.59 2.67
C LYS A 342 21.77 -30.56 4.21
N GLU A 343 22.48 -29.60 4.78
CA GLU A 343 22.75 -29.51 6.21
C GLU A 343 21.72 -28.66 6.95
N ARG A 344 20.83 -27.97 6.23
CA ARG A 344 19.81 -27.09 6.80
C ARG A 344 18.46 -27.35 6.14
N GLU A 345 17.44 -27.36 6.97
CA GLU A 345 16.05 -27.39 6.54
C GLU A 345 15.44 -25.98 6.58
N LEU A 346 14.22 -25.83 6.07
CA LEU A 346 13.53 -24.53 6.02
C LEU A 346 13.38 -23.90 7.42
N GLU A 347 13.14 -24.73 8.43
CA GLU A 347 12.96 -24.34 9.82
C GLU A 347 14.22 -23.77 10.47
N ASP A 348 15.40 -24.05 9.91
CA ASP A 348 16.68 -23.50 10.38
C ASP A 348 16.90 -22.04 9.92
N TYR A 349 16.08 -21.55 9.00
CA TYR A 349 16.16 -20.19 8.49
C TYR A 349 15.18 -19.27 9.20
N ARG A 350 15.71 -18.13 9.67
CA ARG A 350 14.88 -17.08 10.24
C ARG A 350 13.97 -16.46 9.17
N PRO A 351 12.68 -16.27 9.46
CA PRO A 351 11.75 -15.57 8.56
C PRO A 351 12.26 -14.19 8.12
N GLU A 352 12.93 -13.45 9.01
CA GLU A 352 13.51 -12.14 8.70
C GLU A 352 14.58 -12.23 7.60
N ASP A 353 15.48 -13.22 7.69
CA ASP A 353 16.57 -13.42 6.72
C ASP A 353 16.01 -13.78 5.33
N MET A 354 14.98 -14.63 5.30
CA MET A 354 14.27 -15.01 4.07
C MET A 354 13.56 -13.80 3.44
N ALA A 355 12.84 -13.01 4.24
CA ALA A 355 12.18 -11.80 3.78
C ALA A 355 13.18 -10.79 3.19
N ARG A 356 14.33 -10.62 3.85
CA ARG A 356 15.41 -9.73 3.42
C ARG A 356 16.06 -10.18 2.11
N SER A 357 16.38 -11.48 1.98
CA SER A 357 16.90 -12.04 0.73
C SER A 357 15.88 -11.89 -0.41
N LEU A 358 14.60 -12.20 -0.15
CA LEU A 358 13.54 -12.10 -1.14
C LEU A 358 13.33 -10.67 -1.66
N LEU A 359 13.25 -9.69 -0.74
CA LEU A 359 13.11 -8.28 -1.10
C LEU A 359 14.28 -7.82 -1.97
N ARG A 360 15.51 -8.22 -1.59
CA ARG A 360 16.73 -7.85 -2.30
C ARG A 360 16.81 -8.49 -3.69
N MET A 361 16.46 -9.77 -3.80
CA MET A 361 16.43 -10.51 -5.07
C MET A 361 15.47 -9.84 -6.07
N ILE A 362 14.25 -9.54 -5.64
CA ILE A 362 13.22 -8.94 -6.50
C ILE A 362 13.63 -7.52 -6.90
N SER A 363 14.08 -6.70 -5.94
CA SER A 363 14.50 -5.31 -6.20
C SER A 363 15.69 -5.24 -7.16
N ASN A 364 16.71 -6.08 -6.97
CA ASN A 364 17.86 -6.17 -7.87
C ASN A 364 17.45 -6.62 -9.28
N ASN A 365 16.58 -7.62 -9.39
CA ASN A 365 16.13 -8.12 -10.68
C ASN A 365 15.35 -7.04 -11.45
N ILE A 366 14.47 -6.31 -10.77
CA ILE A 366 13.74 -5.18 -11.36
C ILE A 366 14.72 -4.10 -11.84
N GLY A 367 15.67 -3.68 -10.98
CA GLY A 367 16.67 -2.67 -11.34
C GLY A 367 17.53 -3.07 -12.54
N GLN A 368 17.95 -4.33 -12.61
CA GLN A 368 18.72 -4.86 -13.75
C GLN A 368 17.90 -4.83 -15.04
N ILE A 369 16.67 -5.36 -15.04
CA ILE A 369 15.82 -5.40 -16.24
C ILE A 369 15.45 -3.98 -16.69
N ALA A 370 15.20 -3.06 -15.75
CA ALA A 370 14.95 -1.66 -16.02
C ALA A 370 16.14 -1.01 -16.74
N TYR A 371 17.35 -1.20 -16.22
CA TYR A 371 18.55 -0.69 -16.86
C TYR A 371 18.79 -1.31 -18.24
N LEU A 372 18.60 -2.62 -18.42
CA LEU A 372 18.77 -3.27 -19.73
C LEU A 372 17.81 -2.69 -20.78
N ASN A 373 16.57 -2.37 -20.39
CA ASN A 373 15.63 -1.66 -21.26
C ASN A 373 16.07 -0.22 -21.53
N ALA A 374 16.48 0.51 -20.50
CA ALA A 374 16.99 1.87 -20.66
C ALA A 374 18.19 1.90 -21.63
N LEU A 375 19.13 0.97 -21.47
CA LEU A 375 20.29 0.80 -22.36
C LEU A 375 19.86 0.51 -23.80
N ARG A 376 18.92 -0.42 -24.00
CA ARG A 376 18.40 -0.76 -25.34
C ARG A 376 17.83 0.44 -26.09
N PHE A 377 17.18 1.35 -25.38
CA PHE A 377 16.52 2.53 -25.97
C PHE A 377 17.32 3.83 -25.79
N GLY A 378 18.55 3.78 -25.26
CA GLY A 378 19.38 4.96 -25.03
C GLY A 378 18.83 5.95 -24.00
N LEU A 379 18.03 5.46 -23.04
CA LEU A 379 17.35 6.28 -22.04
C LEU A 379 18.26 6.47 -20.81
N LYS A 380 18.40 7.73 -20.36
CA LYS A 380 19.15 8.06 -19.13
C LYS A 380 18.27 8.15 -17.89
N ARG A 381 16.97 8.37 -18.11
CA ARG A 381 15.97 8.61 -17.06
C ARG A 381 15.09 7.39 -16.88
N ILE A 382 15.11 6.84 -15.66
CA ILE A 382 14.27 5.71 -15.26
C ILE A 382 13.47 6.13 -14.04
N PHE A 383 12.17 6.33 -14.22
CA PHE A 383 11.24 6.60 -13.12
C PHE A 383 10.62 5.29 -12.67
N PHE A 384 10.71 5.01 -11.38
CA PHE A 384 10.05 3.89 -10.75
C PHE A 384 8.76 4.36 -10.10
N GLY A 385 7.67 3.69 -10.45
CA GLY A 385 6.33 3.91 -9.92
C GLY A 385 5.74 2.63 -9.33
N GLY A 386 4.51 2.73 -8.83
CA GLY A 386 3.76 1.61 -8.28
C GLY A 386 3.90 1.45 -6.77
N PHE A 387 3.06 0.60 -6.19
CA PHE A 387 2.89 0.48 -4.74
C PHE A 387 3.80 -0.56 -4.07
N PHE A 388 4.83 -1.07 -4.77
CA PHE A 388 5.84 -1.94 -4.18
C PHE A 388 6.87 -1.15 -3.36
N ILE A 389 7.23 0.05 -3.81
CA ILE A 389 8.31 0.86 -3.23
C ILE A 389 7.86 1.50 -1.92
N ARG A 390 6.70 2.17 -1.91
CA ARG A 390 6.04 2.81 -0.77
C ARG A 390 6.96 3.72 0.06
N GLY A 391 7.91 4.38 -0.59
CA GLY A 391 8.93 5.18 0.10
C GLY A 391 9.86 4.38 1.03
N HIS A 392 9.90 3.04 0.94
CA HIS A 392 10.83 2.24 1.74
C HIS A 392 12.27 2.45 1.27
N ALA A 393 13.03 3.16 2.09
CA ALA A 393 14.45 3.47 1.91
C ALA A 393 15.26 2.29 1.38
N TYR A 394 15.11 1.11 1.98
CA TYR A 394 15.90 -0.07 1.60
C TYR A 394 15.58 -0.57 0.17
N THR A 395 14.30 -0.55 -0.21
CA THR A 395 13.86 -0.95 -1.54
C THR A 395 14.39 0.02 -2.60
N MET A 396 14.23 1.32 -2.35
CA MET A 396 14.73 2.37 -3.24
C MET A 396 16.25 2.30 -3.40
N ASP A 397 16.97 2.15 -2.30
CA ASP A 397 18.43 2.01 -2.29
C ASP A 397 18.88 0.79 -3.10
N THR A 398 18.24 -0.37 -2.90
CA THR A 398 18.58 -1.59 -3.62
C THR A 398 18.36 -1.45 -5.13
N ILE A 399 17.25 -0.82 -5.55
CA ILE A 399 17.00 -0.53 -6.97
C ILE A 399 18.04 0.42 -7.53
N SER A 400 18.37 1.51 -6.81
CA SER A 400 19.37 2.49 -7.21
C SER A 400 20.76 1.88 -7.35
N VAL A 401 21.18 1.08 -6.37
CA VAL A 401 22.45 0.34 -6.40
C VAL A 401 22.50 -0.58 -7.61
N ALA A 402 21.41 -1.32 -7.91
CA ALA A 402 21.37 -2.20 -9.08
C ALA A 402 21.50 -1.42 -10.40
N VAL A 403 20.75 -0.32 -10.56
CA VAL A 403 20.83 0.54 -11.75
C VAL A 403 22.21 1.17 -11.88
N ASN A 404 22.76 1.73 -10.81
CA ASN A 404 24.08 2.35 -10.79
C ASN A 404 25.19 1.33 -11.10
N PHE A 405 25.11 0.13 -10.53
CA PHE A 405 26.07 -0.94 -10.73
C PHE A 405 26.17 -1.34 -12.21
N TRP A 406 25.04 -1.61 -12.87
CA TRP A 406 25.03 -2.03 -14.27
C TRP A 406 25.30 -0.90 -15.26
N SER A 407 24.93 0.33 -14.90
CA SER A 407 25.18 1.52 -15.72
C SER A 407 26.53 2.18 -15.52
N LYS A 408 27.28 1.80 -14.48
CA LYS A 408 28.50 2.49 -14.05
C LYS A 408 28.28 4.00 -13.82
N GLY A 409 27.07 4.37 -13.41
CA GLY A 409 26.66 5.75 -13.17
C GLY A 409 26.02 6.48 -14.36
N ASP A 410 25.96 5.85 -15.55
CA ASP A 410 25.39 6.48 -16.75
C ASP A 410 23.86 6.63 -16.70
N ALA A 411 23.19 5.85 -15.85
CA ALA A 411 21.74 5.90 -15.64
C ALA A 411 21.43 6.08 -14.15
N LYS A 412 20.36 6.81 -13.86
CA LYS A 412 19.88 7.03 -12.48
C LYS A 412 18.47 6.48 -12.30
N ALA A 413 18.27 5.79 -11.17
CA ALA A 413 16.94 5.45 -10.68
C ALA A 413 16.34 6.69 -9.99
N MET A 414 15.12 7.05 -10.40
CA MET A 414 14.35 8.13 -9.81
C MET A 414 13.00 7.59 -9.33
N PHE A 415 12.53 8.13 -8.22
CA PHE A 415 11.29 7.75 -7.55
C PHE A 415 10.35 8.96 -7.52
N LEU A 416 9.06 8.69 -7.35
CA LEU A 416 8.01 9.69 -7.28
C LEU A 416 7.39 9.68 -5.90
N ARG A 417 7.06 10.84 -5.35
CA ARG A 417 6.37 10.92 -4.05
C ARG A 417 5.01 10.25 -4.10
N HIS A 418 4.30 10.41 -5.21
CA HIS A 418 2.97 9.84 -5.42
C HIS A 418 3.01 8.61 -6.34
N GLU A 419 4.12 7.85 -6.32
CA GLU A 419 4.37 6.66 -7.14
C GLU A 419 3.21 5.65 -7.16
N GLY A 420 2.47 5.55 -6.06
CA GLY A 420 1.37 4.61 -5.88
C GLY A 420 0.08 4.97 -6.62
N PHE A 421 -0.06 6.22 -7.06
CA PHE A 421 -1.34 6.81 -7.46
C PHE A 421 -1.40 7.21 -8.94
N LEU A 422 -0.37 6.91 -9.73
CA LEU A 422 -0.27 7.31 -11.14
C LEU A 422 -1.51 6.93 -11.95
N GLY A 423 -2.01 5.69 -11.79
CA GLY A 423 -3.21 5.22 -12.51
C GLY A 423 -4.48 5.97 -12.10
N ALA A 424 -4.74 6.11 -10.80
CA ALA A 424 -5.94 6.81 -10.32
C ALA A 424 -5.91 8.30 -10.70
N LEU A 425 -4.72 8.92 -10.66
CA LEU A 425 -4.52 10.30 -11.09
C LEU A 425 -4.70 10.47 -12.60
N GLY A 426 -4.18 9.56 -13.42
CA GLY A 426 -4.42 9.58 -14.86
C GLY A 426 -5.90 9.43 -15.23
N ALA A 427 -6.62 8.54 -14.54
CA ALA A 427 -8.07 8.41 -14.69
C ALA A 427 -8.80 9.67 -14.24
N PHE A 428 -8.32 10.35 -13.19
CA PHE A 428 -8.86 11.65 -12.77
C PHE A 428 -8.69 12.70 -13.87
N MET A 429 -7.51 12.76 -14.51
CA MET A 429 -7.23 13.73 -15.58
C MET A 429 -8.03 13.46 -16.87
N SER A 430 -8.65 12.28 -17.04
CA SER A 430 -9.49 12.02 -18.20
C SER A 430 -10.85 12.71 -18.13
N TYR A 431 -11.26 13.23 -16.96
CA TYR A 431 -12.42 14.12 -16.85
C TYR A 431 -12.27 15.39 -17.68
N GLU A 432 -11.05 15.87 -17.93
CA GLU A 432 -10.77 17.10 -18.70
C GLU A 432 -10.76 16.87 -20.22
N LYS A 433 -10.49 15.64 -20.69
CA LYS A 433 -10.32 15.32 -22.13
C LYS A 433 -11.62 15.30 -22.95
N ASN A 434 -12.78 15.37 -22.31
CA ASN A 434 -14.08 15.19 -22.97
C ASN A 434 -14.71 16.48 -23.55
N ASP A 435 -13.98 17.60 -23.59
CA ASP A 435 -14.41 18.81 -24.31
C ASP A 435 -13.67 18.93 -25.67
N PRO A 436 -14.33 18.73 -26.82
CA PRO A 436 -13.69 18.70 -28.15
C PRO A 436 -13.07 20.03 -28.60
N ALA A 437 -13.23 21.11 -27.84
CA ALA A 437 -12.76 22.44 -28.21
C ALA A 437 -11.33 22.78 -27.76
N ASP A 438 -10.68 21.94 -26.96
CA ASP A 438 -9.56 22.42 -26.13
C ASP A 438 -8.27 21.59 -26.24
N GLU A 439 -7.70 21.49 -27.45
CA GLU A 439 -6.29 21.06 -27.64
C GLU A 439 -5.28 22.02 -26.99
N ALA A 440 -5.73 23.17 -26.44
CA ALA A 440 -4.91 24.16 -25.73
C ALA A 440 -4.97 24.04 -24.18
N SER A 441 -5.86 23.20 -23.63
CA SER A 441 -6.11 23.08 -22.18
C SER A 441 -5.06 22.33 -21.36
N HIS A 442 -4.08 21.68 -21.99
CA HIS A 442 -3.00 20.95 -21.30
C HIS A 442 -2.09 21.82 -20.39
N GLN A 443 -2.40 23.11 -20.20
CA GLN A 443 -1.57 24.08 -19.49
C GLN A 443 -1.99 24.45 -18.06
N LEU A 444 -3.10 23.97 -17.49
CA LEU A 444 -3.65 24.62 -16.29
C LEU A 444 -3.96 23.71 -15.09
N VAL A 445 -2.90 23.08 -14.57
CA VAL A 445 -2.66 23.08 -13.11
C VAL A 445 -1.39 23.87 -12.84
N LYS A 446 -1.53 25.18 -12.60
CA LYS A 446 -0.42 26.04 -12.15
C LYS A 446 -0.36 26.02 -10.63
N GLN A 447 0.68 25.43 -10.06
CA GLN A 447 1.05 25.65 -8.66
C GLN A 447 1.64 27.08 -8.54
N PHE A 448 1.17 27.86 -7.56
CA PHE A 448 1.88 29.08 -7.12
C PHE A 448 2.87 28.70 -6.01
N PRO A 449 4.04 29.35 -5.94
CA PRO A 449 5.13 28.96 -5.05
C PRO A 449 4.80 29.39 -3.62
N ASN A 450 4.34 28.44 -2.79
CA ASN A 450 4.57 28.34 -1.35
C ASN A 450 3.59 27.29 -0.79
N SER A 451 3.89 26.01 -0.98
CA SER A 451 3.20 24.95 -0.23
C SER A 451 3.66 25.00 1.23
N SER A 452 2.90 25.67 2.10
CA SER A 452 2.94 25.37 3.53
C SER A 452 2.29 24.01 3.75
N TYR A 453 3.10 23.02 4.15
CA TYR A 453 2.60 21.76 4.69
C TYR A 453 1.66 22.05 5.86
N CYS A 454 0.40 21.62 5.81
CA CYS A 454 -0.43 21.55 7.01
C CYS A 454 -0.07 20.24 7.73
N ILE A 455 0.88 20.32 8.66
CA ILE A 455 1.05 19.31 9.71
C ILE A 455 0.01 19.65 10.78
N GLU A 456 -1.10 18.92 10.82
CA GLU A 456 -1.87 18.84 12.06
C GLU A 456 -1.13 17.90 13.02
N ASP A 457 -0.24 18.47 13.83
CA ASP A 457 0.35 17.79 14.99
C ASP A 457 -0.77 17.52 16.02
N ARG A 458 -1.44 16.36 15.92
CA ARG A 458 -2.16 15.80 17.06
C ARG A 458 -1.19 14.92 17.86
N VAL A 459 -0.72 15.48 18.98
CA VAL A 459 0.05 14.77 20.00
C VAL A 459 -0.76 13.59 20.54
N GLN A 460 -0.22 12.39 20.32
CA GLN A 460 -0.39 11.10 21.02
C GLN A 460 -1.69 10.82 21.79
N SER A 461 -2.44 9.83 21.30
CA SER A 461 -2.95 8.74 22.14
C SER A 461 -2.75 7.42 21.39
N SER A 462 -2.27 6.41 22.11
CA SER A 462 -1.88 5.09 21.62
C SER A 462 -3.07 4.32 21.03
N ASP A 463 -3.23 4.38 19.72
CA ASP A 463 -3.86 3.30 18.95
C ASP A 463 -3.31 3.32 17.52
N SER A 464 -2.52 2.29 17.20
CA SER A 464 -1.80 2.16 15.94
C SER A 464 -2.75 1.79 14.81
N THR A 465 -3.34 2.80 14.17
CA THR A 465 -3.94 2.67 12.84
C THR A 465 -3.26 3.66 11.90
N TYR A 466 -2.52 3.10 10.95
CA TYR A 466 -1.66 3.77 9.97
C TYR A 466 -2.34 4.92 9.21
N ALA A 467 -2.13 6.16 9.65
CA ALA A 467 -2.20 7.32 8.76
C ALA A 467 -0.94 7.32 7.87
N SER A 468 -1.06 6.88 6.61
CA SER A 468 0.06 6.96 5.66
C SER A 468 0.10 8.34 5.02
N ASP A 469 1.24 9.00 5.19
CA ASP A 469 1.68 10.33 4.79
C ASP A 469 1.71 10.58 3.26
N ASN A 470 0.62 10.27 2.55
CA ASN A 470 0.53 10.44 1.10
C ASN A 470 0.17 11.87 0.66
N GLY A 471 -0.03 12.78 1.62
CA GLY A 471 -0.26 14.21 1.40
C GLY A 471 -1.54 14.55 0.62
N CYS A 472 -1.86 15.83 0.62
CA CYS A 472 -2.77 16.44 -0.36
C CYS A 472 -1.94 17.30 -1.31
N ILE A 473 -2.36 17.42 -2.57
CA ILE A 473 -1.79 18.39 -3.50
C ILE A 473 -2.76 19.55 -3.63
N GLU A 474 -2.34 20.75 -3.26
CA GLU A 474 -3.10 21.96 -3.58
C GLU A 474 -3.05 22.24 -5.08
N CYS A 475 -4.22 22.41 -5.69
CA CYS A 475 -4.32 22.67 -7.11
C CYS A 475 -5.49 23.60 -7.45
N ARG A 476 -5.41 24.18 -8.64
CA ARG A 476 -6.53 24.88 -9.28
C ARG A 476 -6.92 24.07 -10.51
N LEU A 477 -8.18 23.65 -10.56
CA LEU A 477 -8.77 22.93 -11.70
C LEU A 477 -9.60 23.92 -12.52
N GLN A 478 -9.45 23.89 -13.85
CA GLN A 478 -10.36 24.57 -14.74
C GLN A 478 -11.48 23.63 -15.13
N VAL A 479 -12.71 23.97 -14.79
CA VAL A 479 -13.88 23.20 -15.19
C VAL A 479 -14.60 23.99 -16.29
N ALA A 480 -14.74 23.38 -17.46
CA ALA A 480 -15.61 23.88 -18.52
C ALA A 480 -17.07 23.88 -18.03
N LYS A 481 -17.79 25.00 -18.22
CA LYS A 481 -19.18 25.14 -17.79
C LYS A 481 -20.17 24.45 -18.69
#